data_AF-A0A925QRS6-F1
#
_entry.id   AF-A0A925QRS6-F1
#
_cell.length_a   1.000
_cell.length_b   1.000
_cell.length_c   1.000
_cell.angle_alpha   90.00
_cell.angle_beta   90.00
_cell.angle_gamma   90.00
#
_symmetry.space_group_name_H-M   'P 1'
#
loop_
_entity.id
_entity.type
_entity.pdbx_description
1 polymer ?
#
loop_
_entity_poly.entity_id
_entity_poly.type
_entity_poly.pdbx_seq_one_letter_code
_entity_poly.pdbx_strand_id
1 'polypeptide(L)'
;MELINATRMVAGYTMGMEPSGRELLVVVVKGTFRIPKTGEEVRLHDEQLPLVMADTFTGEPGFSAPMYEVDFAPRKHRCDVLLLGSAYAPNGRPTDRVAVGLWIGSWMKKFAVVGDRQWS
;
A
#
# COMPACT_ATOMS: atom_id res chain seq x y z
N MET A 1 -6.24 -10.28 -26.50
CA MET A 1 -5.14 -11.02 -25.84
C MET A 1 -5.76 -11.91 -24.79
N GLU A 2 -5.23 -13.12 -24.60
CA GLU A 2 -5.64 -14.03 -23.54
C GLU A 2 -4.54 -14.06 -22.47
N LEU A 3 -4.90 -13.89 -21.19
CA LEU A 3 -3.99 -13.99 -20.06
C LEU A 3 -4.24 -15.32 -19.34
N ILE A 4 -3.32 -16.26 -19.48
CA ILE A 4 -3.36 -17.54 -18.77
C ILE A 4 -2.71 -17.35 -17.39
N ASN A 5 -3.52 -17.39 -16.33
CA ASN A 5 -3.03 -17.31 -14.95
C ASN A 5 -2.95 -18.70 -14.32
N ALA A 6 -1.73 -19.23 -14.18
CA ALA A 6 -1.49 -20.53 -13.55
C ALA A 6 -1.33 -20.46 -12.02
N THR A 7 -1.50 -19.29 -11.41
CA THR A 7 -1.36 -19.07 -9.97
C THR A 7 -2.71 -19.07 -9.26
N ARG A 8 -2.70 -19.16 -7.92
CA ARG A 8 -3.88 -18.91 -7.08
C ARG A 8 -4.13 -17.42 -6.79
N MET A 9 -3.34 -16.53 -7.37
CA MET A 9 -3.40 -15.08 -7.16
C MET A 9 -4.29 -14.42 -8.22
N VAL A 10 -4.65 -13.15 -8.02
CA VAL A 10 -5.39 -12.38 -9.02
C VAL A 10 -4.38 -11.84 -10.04
N ALA A 11 -4.70 -11.96 -11.33
CA ALA A 11 -3.85 -11.43 -12.40
C ALA A 11 -4.69 -10.64 -13.40
N GLY A 12 -4.08 -9.62 -13.98
CA GLY A 12 -4.71 -8.75 -14.96
C GLY A 12 -3.67 -8.02 -15.78
N TYR A 13 -4.12 -7.36 -16.84
CA TYR A 13 -3.24 -6.54 -17.67
C TYR A 13 -3.95 -5.26 -18.11
N THR A 14 -3.17 -4.23 -18.41
CA THR A 14 -3.63 -3.00 -19.07
C THR A 14 -2.60 -2.51 -20.08
N MET A 15 -2.99 -1.53 -20.89
CA MET A 15 -2.10 -0.80 -21.77
C MET A 15 -1.59 0.45 -21.05
N GLY A 16 -0.28 0.62 -21.00
CA GLY A 16 0.40 1.84 -20.56
C GLY A 16 1.09 2.53 -21.73
N MET A 17 1.56 3.75 -21.51
CA MET A 17 2.31 4.51 -22.51
C MET A 17 3.50 5.20 -21.84
N GLU A 18 4.66 5.09 -22.47
CA GLU A 18 5.85 5.84 -22.07
C GLU A 18 5.77 7.29 -22.56
N PRO A 19 6.50 8.24 -21.94
CA PRO A 19 6.58 9.62 -22.44
C PRO A 19 7.06 9.74 -23.89
N SER A 20 7.77 8.74 -24.42
CA SER A 20 8.19 8.65 -25.82
C SER A 20 7.06 8.28 -26.79
N GLY A 21 5.86 7.95 -26.29
CA GLY A 21 4.75 7.40 -27.07
C GLY A 21 4.82 5.89 -27.28
N ARG A 22 5.83 5.21 -26.74
CA ARG A 22 5.93 3.75 -26.81
C ARG A 22 4.86 3.10 -25.93
N GLU A 23 4.11 2.18 -26.50
CA GLU A 23 3.12 1.40 -25.76
C GLU A 23 3.78 0.34 -24.89
N LEU A 24 3.18 0.10 -23.73
CA LEU A 24 3.56 -0.93 -22.77
C LEU A 24 2.37 -1.85 -22.52
N LEU A 25 2.58 -3.16 -22.56
CA LEU A 25 1.67 -4.09 -21.93
C LEU A 25 2.10 -4.24 -20.46
N VAL A 26 1.25 -3.76 -19.55
CA VAL A 26 1.50 -3.84 -18.11
C VAL A 26 0.71 -5.02 -17.55
N VAL A 27 1.41 -6.07 -17.13
CA VAL A 27 0.81 -7.26 -16.52
C VAL A 27 1.08 -7.25 -15.02
N VAL A 28 0.04 -7.48 -14.22
CA VAL A 28 0.12 -7.49 -12.75
C VAL A 28 -0.37 -8.82 -12.22
N VAL A 29 0.31 -9.32 -11.18
CA VAL A 29 -0.15 -10.42 -10.33
C VAL A 29 -0.18 -9.93 -8.89
N LYS A 30 -1.33 -10.06 -8.24
CA LYS A 30 -1.59 -9.60 -6.88
C LYS A 30 -1.92 -10.77 -5.96
N GLY A 31 -1.08 -10.95 -4.95
CA GLY A 31 -1.29 -11.93 -3.89
C GLY A 31 -1.70 -11.26 -2.58
N THR A 32 -2.73 -11.79 -1.93
CA THR A 32 -3.08 -11.50 -0.54
C THR A 32 -2.51 -12.62 0.33
N PHE A 33 -1.77 -12.26 1.37
CA PHE A 33 -1.07 -13.21 2.24
C PHE A 33 -1.52 -13.04 3.69
N ARG A 34 -1.46 -14.13 4.46
CA ARG A 34 -1.57 -14.05 5.92
C ARG A 34 -0.26 -13.52 6.49
N ILE A 35 -0.35 -12.62 7.47
CA ILE A 35 0.81 -12.21 8.27
C ILE A 35 1.20 -13.43 9.12
N PRO A 36 2.39 -14.02 8.92
CA PRO A 36 2.81 -15.20 9.67
C PRO A 36 3.13 -14.81 11.12
N LYS A 37 2.97 -15.74 12.06
CA LYS A 37 3.60 -15.60 13.37
C LYS A 37 5.12 -15.82 13.24
N THR A 38 5.87 -15.41 14.25
CA THR A 38 7.33 -15.63 14.28
C THR A 38 7.65 -17.12 14.09
N GLY A 39 8.42 -17.44 13.05
CA GLY A 39 8.81 -18.80 12.70
C GLY A 39 7.83 -19.55 11.81
N GLU A 40 6.66 -18.99 11.49
CA GLU A 40 5.74 -19.57 10.51
C GLU A 40 6.11 -19.17 9.08
N GLU A 41 5.83 -20.05 8.13
CA GLU A 41 5.95 -19.73 6.71
C GLU A 41 4.83 -18.78 6.26
N VAL A 42 5.16 -17.89 5.33
CA VAL A 42 4.17 -17.03 4.66
C VAL A 42 3.20 -17.91 3.86
N ARG A 43 1.90 -17.69 4.04
CA ARG A 43 0.85 -18.42 3.32
C ARG A 43 -0.04 -17.46 2.55
N LEU A 44 -0.40 -17.89 1.33
CA LEU A 44 -1.43 -17.21 0.57
C LEU A 44 -2.76 -17.27 1.36
N HIS A 45 -3.44 -16.14 1.42
CA HIS A 45 -4.76 -16.07 2.03
C HIS A 45 -5.78 -16.81 1.16
N ASP A 46 -6.80 -17.45 1.78
CA ASP A 46 -7.79 -18.22 1.01
C ASP A 46 -8.65 -17.30 0.13
N GLU A 47 -8.95 -16.11 0.62
CA GLU A 47 -9.57 -15.03 -0.13
C GLU A 47 -8.50 -14.07 -0.68
N GLN A 48 -8.51 -13.85 -1.99
CA GLN A 48 -7.62 -12.90 -2.65
C GLN A 48 -8.36 -11.59 -2.93
N LEU A 49 -7.71 -10.47 -2.63
CA LEU A 49 -8.26 -9.15 -2.94
C LEU A 49 -8.17 -8.87 -4.44
N PRO A 50 -9.18 -8.18 -5.01
CA PRO A 50 -9.16 -7.81 -6.42
C PRO A 50 -8.03 -6.80 -6.73
N LEU A 51 -7.73 -6.67 -8.02
CA LEU A 51 -6.85 -5.62 -8.52
C LEU A 51 -7.50 -4.25 -8.30
N VAL A 52 -6.69 -3.29 -7.86
CA VAL A 52 -7.08 -1.89 -7.66
C VAL A 52 -6.86 -1.17 -8.99
N MET A 53 -7.96 -0.79 -9.62
CA MET A 53 -7.96 -0.18 -10.95
C MET A 53 -7.76 1.34 -10.92
N ALA A 54 -7.98 1.96 -9.75
CA ALA A 54 -7.81 3.38 -9.51
C ALA A 54 -7.49 3.61 -8.03
N ASP A 55 -6.77 4.69 -7.74
CA ASP A 55 -6.46 5.06 -6.36
C ASP A 55 -7.73 5.20 -5.52
N THR A 56 -7.67 4.66 -4.31
CA THR A 56 -8.70 4.78 -3.29
C THR A 56 -8.15 5.59 -2.13
N PHE A 57 -9.03 6.24 -1.38
CA PHE A 57 -8.64 7.22 -0.36
C PHE A 57 -9.38 6.95 0.96
N THR A 58 -8.79 7.37 2.08
CA THR A 58 -9.43 7.23 3.40
C THR A 58 -10.60 8.19 3.61
N GLY A 59 -10.74 9.19 2.73
CA GLY A 59 -11.84 10.16 2.70
C GLY A 59 -11.96 10.79 1.31
N GLU A 60 -12.09 12.11 1.26
CA GLU A 60 -12.21 12.84 0.00
C GLU A 60 -10.91 12.77 -0.84
N PRO A 61 -10.97 12.39 -2.13
CA PRO A 61 -9.81 12.39 -3.02
C PRO A 61 -9.15 13.77 -3.11
N GLY A 62 -7.81 13.82 -3.02
CA GLY A 62 -7.04 15.07 -3.02
C GLY A 62 -6.98 15.80 -1.68
N PHE A 63 -7.85 15.47 -0.72
CA PHE A 63 -7.88 16.03 0.63
C PHE A 63 -7.61 15.00 1.73
N SER A 64 -7.42 13.73 1.37
CA SER A 64 -7.14 12.63 2.29
C SER A 64 -6.03 11.72 1.78
N ALA A 65 -5.51 10.87 2.66
CA ALA A 65 -4.43 9.96 2.32
C ALA A 65 -4.91 8.83 1.39
N PRO A 66 -4.07 8.38 0.44
CA PRO A 66 -4.36 7.20 -0.34
C PRO A 66 -4.44 5.97 0.57
N MET A 67 -5.49 5.17 0.40
CA MET A 67 -5.70 3.88 1.06
C MET A 67 -5.04 2.75 0.25
N TYR A 68 -5.34 2.69 -1.04
CA TYR A 68 -4.71 1.79 -2.00
C TYR A 68 -4.43 2.54 -3.30
N GLU A 69 -3.23 2.41 -3.83
CA GLU A 69 -2.85 2.95 -5.13
C GLU A 69 -3.18 1.94 -6.24
N VAL A 70 -3.33 2.44 -7.47
CA VAL A 70 -3.55 1.63 -8.66
C VAL A 70 -2.43 0.60 -8.85
N ASP A 71 -2.82 -0.66 -9.09
CA ASP A 71 -1.88 -1.78 -9.16
C ASP A 71 -1.03 -1.74 -10.46
N PHE A 72 -1.49 -1.01 -11.49
CA PHE A 72 -0.93 -1.01 -12.84
C PHE A 72 0.11 0.10 -13.08
N ALA A 73 1.04 0.29 -12.16
CA ALA A 73 2.17 1.18 -12.39
C ALA A 73 2.99 0.68 -13.61
N PRO A 74 3.27 1.52 -14.62
CA PRO A 74 4.01 1.08 -15.82
C PRO A 74 5.40 0.50 -15.51
N ARG A 75 6.02 0.98 -14.42
CA ARG A 75 7.30 0.47 -13.90
C ARG A 75 7.28 0.55 -12.37
N LYS A 76 7.52 -0.57 -11.70
CA LYS A 76 7.61 -0.65 -10.23
C LYS A 76 8.94 -1.29 -9.82
N HIS A 77 10.02 -0.48 -9.84
CA HIS A 77 11.38 -0.96 -9.60
C HIS A 77 11.65 -1.40 -8.15
N ARG A 78 10.79 -0.99 -7.22
CA ARG A 78 10.94 -1.25 -5.78
C ARG A 78 9.58 -1.57 -5.17
N CYS A 79 9.60 -2.18 -4.00
CA CYS A 79 8.42 -2.39 -3.20
C CYS A 79 8.09 -1.11 -2.43
N ASP A 80 6.82 -0.72 -2.45
CA ASP A 80 6.28 0.33 -1.61
C ASP A 80 5.64 -0.30 -0.37
N VAL A 81 5.86 0.32 0.79
CA VAL A 81 5.26 -0.10 2.05
C VAL A 81 4.36 1.01 2.54
N LEU A 82 3.05 0.74 2.52
CA LEU A 82 2.05 1.66 3.04
C LEU A 82 1.64 1.22 4.46
N LEU A 83 1.66 2.16 5.40
CA LEU A 83 1.14 1.99 6.76
C LEU A 83 -0.03 2.93 6.96
N LEU A 84 -1.21 2.34 7.19
CA LEU A 84 -2.42 3.05 7.54
C LEU A 84 -2.79 2.68 8.97
N GLY A 85 -3.00 3.68 9.81
CA GLY A 85 -3.32 3.46 11.21
C GLY A 85 -3.56 4.76 11.95
N SER A 86 -3.92 4.62 13.22
CA SER A 86 -4.17 5.73 14.12
C SER A 86 -3.11 5.77 15.21
N ALA A 87 -2.72 6.97 15.63
CA ALA A 87 -1.85 7.19 16.78
C ALA A 87 -2.69 7.63 17.97
N TYR A 88 -2.43 7.06 19.14
CA TYR A 88 -3.12 7.40 20.37
C TYR A 88 -2.15 7.93 21.41
N ALA A 89 -2.64 8.87 22.22
CA ALA A 89 -1.89 9.43 23.33
C ALA A 89 -1.44 8.33 24.32
N PRO A 90 -0.14 8.27 24.67
CA PRO A 90 0.36 7.28 25.62
C PRO A 90 -0.37 7.35 26.96
N ASN A 91 -0.75 6.21 27.51
CA ASN A 91 -1.46 6.09 28.80
C ASN A 91 -2.79 6.87 28.88
N GLY A 92 -3.39 7.24 27.75
CA GLY A 92 -4.63 8.01 27.70
C GLY A 92 -4.51 9.46 28.18
N ARG A 93 -3.27 9.98 28.33
CA ARG A 93 -3.04 11.36 28.79
C ARG A 93 -2.88 12.29 27.60
N PRO A 94 -3.63 13.40 27.50
CA PRO A 94 -3.48 14.37 26.41
C PRO A 94 -2.01 14.76 26.19
N THR A 95 -1.57 14.70 24.94
CA THR A 95 -0.20 15.03 24.52
C THR A 95 -0.23 15.80 23.21
N ASP A 96 0.70 16.73 23.06
CA ASP A 96 0.90 17.56 21.87
C ASP A 96 1.53 16.78 20.70
N ARG A 97 2.23 15.68 21.01
CA ARG A 97 3.03 14.94 20.03
C ARG A 97 3.10 13.44 20.38
N VAL A 98 2.67 12.60 19.44
CA VAL A 98 2.79 11.14 19.54
C VAL A 98 3.87 10.64 18.60
N ALA A 99 4.95 10.08 19.13
CA ALA A 99 5.96 9.40 18.32
C ALA A 99 5.43 8.05 17.84
N VAL A 100 5.50 7.81 16.54
CA VAL A 100 5.11 6.55 15.89
C VAL A 100 6.18 6.11 14.91
N GLY A 101 6.14 4.85 14.49
CA GLY A 101 7.08 4.36 13.50
C GLY A 101 6.75 2.96 13.01
N LEU A 102 7.43 2.59 11.93
CA LEU A 102 7.38 1.28 11.32
C LEU A 102 8.79 0.69 11.30
N TRP A 103 8.90 -0.61 11.61
CA TRP A 103 10.14 -1.36 11.54
C TRP A 103 9.94 -2.61 10.68
N ILE A 104 10.77 -2.78 9.66
CA ILE A 104 10.75 -3.92 8.73
C ILE A 104 12.18 -4.43 8.56
N GLY A 105 12.47 -5.62 9.07
CA GLY A 105 13.83 -6.17 9.04
C GLY A 105 14.82 -5.24 9.75
N SER A 106 15.77 -4.67 9.02
CA SER A 106 16.71 -3.67 9.54
C SER A 106 16.27 -2.22 9.31
N TRP A 107 15.18 -1.99 8.57
CA TRP A 107 14.73 -0.66 8.18
C TRP A 107 13.71 -0.08 9.16
N MET A 108 14.02 1.07 9.74
CA MET A 108 13.15 1.76 10.69
C MET A 108 12.84 3.18 10.21
N LYS A 109 11.56 3.56 10.23
CA LYS A 109 11.11 4.94 9.99
C LYS A 109 10.24 5.40 11.14
N LYS A 110 10.58 6.55 11.74
CA LYS A 110 9.84 7.18 12.82
C LYS A 110 9.34 8.56 12.40
N PHE A 111 8.18 8.94 12.88
CA PHE A 111 7.55 10.23 12.65
C PHE A 111 6.75 10.64 13.88
N ALA A 112 6.36 11.91 13.93
CA ALA A 112 5.53 12.44 14.99
C ALA A 112 4.17 12.83 14.44
N VAL A 113 3.13 12.27 15.05
CA VAL A 113 1.76 12.71 14.85
C VAL A 113 1.51 13.89 15.77
N VAL A 114 1.05 14.98 15.19
CA VAL A 114 0.64 16.21 15.88
C VAL A 114 -0.78 16.54 15.42
N GLY A 115 -1.51 17.30 16.25
CA GLY A 115 -2.81 17.85 15.86
C GLY A 115 -2.71 18.98 14.84
N ASP A 116 -3.84 19.61 14.57
CA ASP A 116 -3.94 20.73 13.63
C ASP A 116 -2.99 21.87 14.02
N ARG A 117 -2.16 22.30 13.06
CA ARG A 117 -1.25 23.43 13.26
C ARG A 117 -1.98 24.73 13.00
N GLN A 118 -1.93 25.63 13.97
CA GLN A 118 -2.41 27.00 13.83
C GLN A 118 -1.20 27.92 13.63
N TRP A 119 -1.31 28.83 12.65
CA TRP A 119 -0.37 29.94 12.50
C TRP A 119 -0.96 31.14 13.23
N SER A 120 -0.22 31.70 14.18
CA SER A 120 -0.55 32.94 14.90
C SER A 120 0.26 34.10 14.36
#